data_AF-V5ICG3-F1
#
_entry.id   AF-V5ICG3-F1
#
_cell.length_a   1.000
_cell.length_b   1.000
_cell.length_c   1.000
_cell.angle_alpha   90.00
_cell.angle_beta   90.00
_cell.angle_gamma   90.00
#
_symmetry.space_group_name_H-M   'P 1'
#
loop_
_entity.id
_entity.type
_entity.pdbx_description
1 polymer ?
#
loop_
_entity_poly.entity_id
_entity_poly.type
_entity_poly.pdbx_seq_one_letter_code
_entity_poly.pdbx_strand_id
1 'polypeptide(L)'
;MNPLRWSSCLWLWLMCTNVECLPKFHVSSRDQDDESVSVTLNYILDETLDTEIPEYVNAWLSWVTRKAMSDFQLFFRFTLNISYTITQLESQSDLKSKLEPYEKPSLRPEGAISALAEYFKDRSHSDIICLVTKEKIDDGYYVRNGYGYYAHHTLCKNGLPILASLCS
;
A
#
# COMPACT_ATOMS: atom_id res chain seq x y z
N MET A 1 5.25 -21.99 -3.46
CA MET A 1 5.62 -20.69 -4.08
C MET A 1 6.72 -20.00 -3.28
N ASN A 2 7.49 -19.11 -3.93
CA ASN A 2 8.75 -18.59 -3.37
C ASN A 2 8.53 -17.20 -2.72
N PRO A 3 8.65 -17.05 -1.39
CA PRO A 3 8.34 -15.81 -0.66
C PRO A 3 9.24 -14.61 -1.02
N LEU A 4 10.38 -14.87 -1.68
CA LEU A 4 11.35 -13.85 -2.10
C LEU A 4 10.82 -12.89 -3.18
N ARG A 5 9.88 -13.32 -4.03
CA ARG A 5 9.32 -12.47 -5.11
C ARG A 5 8.31 -11.44 -4.60
N TRP A 6 7.75 -11.66 -3.42
CA TRP A 6 6.66 -10.88 -2.83
C TRP A 6 7.18 -9.71 -1.99
N SER A 7 8.24 -9.98 -1.21
CA SER A 7 9.05 -8.95 -0.55
C SER A 7 9.52 -7.89 -1.53
N SER A 8 9.98 -8.29 -2.72
CA SER A 8 10.49 -7.36 -3.75
C SER A 8 9.45 -6.35 -4.25
N CYS A 9 8.15 -6.64 -4.19
CA CYS A 9 7.12 -5.69 -4.62
C CYS A 9 7.02 -4.52 -3.62
N LEU A 10 6.75 -4.78 -2.33
CA LEU A 10 6.77 -3.71 -1.32
C LEU A 10 8.14 -3.00 -1.25
N TRP A 11 9.23 -3.74 -1.49
CA TRP A 11 10.61 -3.23 -1.57
C TRP A 11 10.78 -2.16 -2.65
N LEU A 12 10.38 -2.48 -3.88
CA LEU A 12 10.48 -1.59 -5.04
C LEU A 12 9.52 -0.39 -4.89
N TRP A 13 8.44 -0.51 -4.12
CA TRP A 13 7.43 0.56 -3.98
C TRP A 13 7.93 1.75 -3.20
N LEU A 14 8.58 1.51 -2.06
CA LEU A 14 9.10 2.60 -1.27
C LEU A 14 10.43 3.15 -1.85
N MET A 15 11.12 2.43 -2.74
CA MET A 15 12.25 2.97 -3.52
C MET A 15 11.81 3.98 -4.60
N CYS A 16 10.59 3.84 -5.15
CA CYS A 16 10.16 4.60 -6.32
C CYS A 16 9.20 5.78 -6.01
N THR A 17 8.70 5.87 -4.77
CA THR A 17 8.03 7.09 -4.30
C THR A 17 9.11 8.10 -3.89
N ASN A 18 9.27 9.19 -4.65
CA ASN A 18 10.13 10.30 -4.25
C ASN A 18 9.62 10.85 -2.92
N VAL A 19 10.37 10.61 -1.85
CA VAL A 19 9.99 10.81 -0.44
C VAL A 19 10.00 12.31 -0.04
N GLU A 20 9.49 13.20 -0.89
CA GLU A 20 9.58 14.67 -0.71
C GLU A 20 8.73 15.22 0.45
N CYS A 21 7.92 14.37 1.07
CA CYS A 21 6.89 14.79 2.01
C CYS A 21 7.14 14.38 3.47
N LEU A 22 8.11 13.50 3.74
CA LEU A 22 8.63 13.36 5.10
C LEU A 22 9.40 14.64 5.46
N PRO A 23 9.08 15.33 6.57
CA PRO A 23 9.83 16.52 6.95
C PRO A 23 11.29 16.12 7.14
N LYS A 24 12.13 16.59 6.21
CA LYS A 24 13.57 16.31 6.04
C LYS A 24 13.96 14.97 5.40
N PHE A 25 13.37 14.63 4.26
CA PHE A 25 14.13 13.88 3.23
C PHE A 25 15.05 14.82 2.42
N HIS A 26 15.77 15.70 3.12
CA HIS A 26 16.94 16.34 2.52
C HIS A 26 18.05 15.31 2.64
N VAL A 27 18.56 14.80 1.51
CA VAL A 27 19.85 14.09 1.48
C VAL A 27 20.98 15.12 1.69
N SER A 28 20.85 16.01 2.67
CA SER A 28 21.92 16.88 3.12
C SER A 28 22.70 16.10 4.17
N SER A 29 23.92 15.76 3.79
CA SER A 29 25.08 15.48 4.63
C SER A 29 24.81 15.37 6.13
N ARG A 30 25.04 14.16 6.66
CA ARG A 30 25.79 13.90 7.90
C ARG A 30 25.55 14.94 8.99
N ASP A 31 24.68 14.63 9.93
CA ASP A 31 25.02 14.51 11.35
C ASP A 31 23.74 14.47 12.22
N GLN A 32 23.71 13.49 13.13
CA GLN A 32 22.97 13.51 14.40
C GLN A 32 21.44 13.37 14.37
N ASP A 33 20.96 12.13 14.28
CA ASP A 33 20.22 11.42 15.34
C ASP A 33 19.81 10.04 14.80
N ASP A 34 19.58 9.05 15.68
CA ASP A 34 18.97 7.76 15.31
C ASP A 34 17.53 8.01 14.82
N GLU A 35 17.38 8.51 13.60
CA GLU A 35 16.12 9.03 13.08
C GLU A 35 15.20 7.85 12.74
N SER A 36 14.38 7.47 13.72
CA SER A 36 13.28 6.52 13.53
C SER A 36 12.07 7.25 12.98
N VAL A 37 11.60 6.84 11.81
CA VAL A 37 10.38 7.37 11.17
C VAL A 37 9.24 6.41 11.46
N SER A 38 8.11 6.94 11.93
CA SER A 38 6.89 6.16 12.15
C SER A 38 5.82 6.52 11.13
N VAL A 39 5.19 5.51 10.55
CA VAL A 39 4.15 5.63 9.53
C VAL A 39 2.97 4.73 9.91
N THR A 40 1.75 5.20 9.65
CA THR A 40 0.51 4.45 9.82
C THR A 40 0.02 3.91 8.47
N LEU A 41 -0.45 2.67 8.45
CA LEU A 41 -0.94 1.99 7.26
C LEU A 41 -2.35 1.43 7.52
N ASN A 42 -3.30 1.69 6.64
CA ASN A 42 -4.59 1.01 6.67
C ASN A 42 -4.67 0.00 5.53
N TYR A 43 -4.75 -1.30 5.86
CA TYR A 43 -5.15 -2.32 4.89
C TYR A 43 -6.67 -2.35 4.78
N ILE A 44 -7.17 -2.17 3.56
CA ILE A 44 -8.58 -2.30 3.19
C ILE A 44 -8.70 -3.61 2.43
N LEU A 45 -9.42 -4.58 2.96
CA LEU A 45 -9.63 -5.89 2.31
C LEU A 45 -10.92 -5.85 1.50
N ASP A 46 -10.87 -6.21 0.22
CA ASP A 46 -12.07 -6.35 -0.60
C ASP A 46 -12.74 -7.73 -0.41
N GLU A 47 -13.95 -7.88 -0.96
CA GLU A 47 -14.74 -9.11 -0.86
C GLU A 47 -14.07 -10.34 -1.49
N THR A 48 -13.07 -10.17 -2.35
CA THR A 48 -12.40 -11.33 -2.97
C THR A 48 -11.61 -12.14 -1.95
N LEU A 49 -11.26 -11.52 -0.83
CA LEU A 49 -10.58 -12.14 0.29
C LEU A 49 -11.53 -12.83 1.28
N ASP A 50 -12.86 -12.70 1.13
CA ASP A 50 -13.84 -13.34 2.02
C ASP A 50 -13.77 -14.87 1.99
N THR A 51 -13.23 -15.43 0.91
CA THR A 51 -13.02 -16.87 0.75
C THR A 51 -11.71 -17.39 1.37
N GLU A 52 -10.85 -16.48 1.83
CA GLU A 52 -9.56 -16.82 2.43
C GLU A 52 -9.68 -17.09 3.94
N ILE A 53 -8.71 -17.84 4.46
CA ILE A 53 -8.60 -18.08 5.90
C ILE A 53 -8.12 -16.78 6.58
N PRO A 54 -8.88 -16.16 7.50
CA PRO A 54 -8.51 -14.87 8.10
C PRO A 54 -7.13 -14.89 8.76
N GLU A 55 -6.77 -15.99 9.43
CA GLU A 55 -5.45 -16.16 10.05
C GLU A 55 -4.33 -16.14 9.03
N TYR A 56 -4.57 -16.70 7.83
CA TYR A 56 -3.60 -16.69 6.74
C TYR A 56 -3.37 -15.27 6.22
N VAL A 57 -4.46 -14.53 5.94
CA VAL A 57 -4.38 -13.14 5.46
C VAL A 57 -3.67 -12.26 6.49
N ASN A 58 -4.03 -12.38 7.78
CA ASN A 58 -3.40 -11.62 8.86
C ASN A 58 -1.90 -11.95 9.02
N ALA A 59 -1.54 -13.24 8.95
CA ALA A 59 -0.15 -13.66 9.00
C ALA A 59 0.66 -13.11 7.82
N TRP A 60 0.05 -13.11 6.62
CA TRP A 60 0.65 -12.55 5.42
C TRP A 60 0.86 -11.04 5.54
N LEU A 61 -0.16 -10.26 5.94
CA LEU A 61 -0.07 -8.81 6.15
C LEU A 61 1.01 -8.43 7.16
N SER A 62 1.08 -9.17 8.29
CA SER A 62 2.12 -9.01 9.30
C SER A 62 3.51 -9.31 8.76
N TRP A 63 3.64 -10.35 7.93
CA TRP A 63 4.92 -10.71 7.32
C TRP A 63 5.38 -9.66 6.30
N VAL A 64 4.52 -9.23 5.36
CA VAL A 64 4.90 -8.22 4.34
C VAL A 64 5.29 -6.89 4.98
N THR A 65 4.57 -6.46 6.03
CA THR A 65 4.87 -5.22 6.75
C THR A 65 6.23 -5.31 7.43
N ARG A 66 6.50 -6.39 8.19
CA ARG A 66 7.80 -6.61 8.84
C ARG A 66 8.94 -6.72 7.86
N LYS A 67 8.68 -7.39 6.74
CA LYS A 67 9.68 -7.54 5.70
C LYS A 67 10.05 -6.17 5.14
N ALA A 68 9.07 -5.34 4.77
CA ALA A 68 9.30 -3.97 4.30
C ALA A 68 10.06 -3.09 5.29
N MET A 69 9.77 -3.15 6.59
CA MET A 69 10.52 -2.41 7.62
C MET A 69 12.00 -2.85 7.68
N SER A 70 12.26 -4.16 7.75
CA SER A 70 13.63 -4.71 7.78
C SER A 70 14.42 -4.34 6.53
N ASP A 71 13.73 -4.35 5.41
CA ASP A 71 14.21 -4.07 4.09
C ASP A 71 14.61 -2.59 3.95
N PHE A 72 13.76 -1.68 4.46
CA PHE A 72 14.05 -0.26 4.55
C PHE A 72 15.29 0.04 5.36
N GLN A 73 15.38 -0.58 6.53
CA GLN A 73 16.52 -0.43 7.42
C GLN A 73 17.82 -0.89 6.77
N LEU A 74 17.80 -2.04 6.09
CA LEU A 74 18.99 -2.61 5.49
C LEU A 74 19.58 -1.72 4.38
N PHE A 75 18.73 -1.11 3.55
CA PHE A 75 19.21 -0.41 2.36
C PHE A 75 19.34 1.10 2.55
N PHE A 76 18.42 1.73 3.27
CA PHE A 76 18.44 3.18 3.51
C PHE A 76 19.12 3.56 4.82
N ARG A 77 19.45 2.58 5.67
CA ARG A 77 20.17 2.76 6.94
C ARG A 77 19.46 3.70 7.94
N PHE A 78 18.13 3.76 7.89
CA PHE A 78 17.29 4.39 8.91
C PHE A 78 16.18 3.44 9.37
N THR A 79 15.61 3.67 10.55
CA THR A 79 14.58 2.77 11.11
C THR A 79 13.20 3.26 10.68
N LEU A 80 12.49 2.47 9.87
CA LEU A 80 11.08 2.70 9.54
C LEU A 80 10.20 1.81 10.42
N ASN A 81 9.30 2.42 11.18
CA ASN A 81 8.29 1.74 11.98
C ASN A 81 6.92 1.90 11.31
N ILE A 82 6.35 0.79 10.84
CA ILE A 82 5.00 0.77 10.26
C ILE A 82 4.05 0.14 11.27
N SER A 83 3.11 0.94 11.77
CA SER A 83 1.94 0.45 12.48
C SER A 83 0.78 0.31 11.49
N TYR A 84 -0.04 -0.73 11.60
CA TYR A 84 -1.13 -0.92 10.65
C TYR A 84 -2.46 -1.31 11.31
N THR A 85 -3.54 -0.93 10.63
CA THR A 85 -4.91 -1.36 10.89
C THR A 85 -5.42 -2.19 9.72
N ILE A 86 -6.46 -2.98 9.96
CA ILE A 86 -7.17 -3.75 8.92
C ILE A 86 -8.64 -3.36 8.99
N THR A 87 -9.19 -3.00 7.83
CA THR A 87 -10.60 -2.65 7.64
C THR A 87 -11.17 -3.45 6.47
N GLN A 88 -12.46 -3.76 6.54
CA GLN A 88 -13.18 -4.40 5.44
C GLN A 88 -13.73 -3.32 4.51
N LEU A 89 -13.67 -3.56 3.20
CA LEU A 89 -14.30 -2.67 2.22
C LEU A 89 -15.83 -2.71 2.37
N GLU A 90 -16.38 -3.88 2.70
CA GLU A 90 -17.83 -4.09 2.87
C GLU A 90 -18.43 -3.22 3.97
N SER A 91 -17.67 -2.87 5.01
CA SER A 91 -18.13 -1.95 6.06
C SER A 91 -18.09 -0.47 5.66
N GLN A 92 -17.66 -0.15 4.43
CA GLN A 92 -17.49 1.21 3.90
C GLN A 92 -18.27 1.39 2.59
N SER A 93 -19.60 1.36 2.67
CA SER A 93 -20.51 1.43 1.51
C SER A 93 -20.19 2.57 0.53
N ASP A 94 -19.86 3.76 1.06
CA ASP A 94 -19.51 4.92 0.26
C ASP A 94 -18.22 4.70 -0.54
N LEU A 95 -17.18 4.13 0.08
CA LEU A 95 -15.92 3.82 -0.59
C LEU A 95 -16.13 2.74 -1.64
N LYS A 96 -16.86 1.68 -1.28
CA LYS A 96 -17.19 0.58 -2.20
C LYS A 96 -17.87 1.10 -3.47
N SER A 97 -18.87 1.98 -3.32
CA SER A 97 -19.56 2.59 -4.47
C SER A 97 -18.65 3.42 -5.38
N LYS A 98 -17.58 4.03 -4.83
CA LYS A 98 -16.58 4.78 -5.62
C LYS A 98 -15.59 3.87 -6.34
N LEU A 99 -15.34 2.67 -5.81
CA LEU A 99 -14.42 1.68 -6.39
C LEU A 99 -15.10 0.79 -7.45
N GLU A 100 -16.39 0.52 -7.31
CA GLU A 100 -17.19 -0.33 -8.20
C GLU A 100 -16.93 -0.09 -9.72
N PRO A 101 -16.82 1.15 -10.23
CA PRO A 101 -16.55 1.40 -11.65
C PRO A 101 -15.19 0.86 -12.16
N TYR A 102 -14.29 0.51 -11.24
CA TYR A 102 -12.90 0.14 -11.53
C TYR A 102 -12.56 -1.30 -11.16
N GLU A 103 -13.46 -2.04 -10.51
CA GLU A 103 -13.17 -3.40 -10.00
C GLU A 103 -13.28 -4.50 -11.05
N LYS A 104 -14.09 -4.30 -12.11
CA LYS A 104 -14.43 -5.36 -13.07
C LYS A 104 -14.13 -4.97 -14.53
N PRO A 105 -13.71 -5.94 -15.37
CA PRO A 105 -13.43 -7.36 -15.06
C PRO A 105 -12.07 -7.60 -14.37
N SER A 106 -11.31 -6.55 -14.14
CA SER A 106 -10.02 -6.52 -13.45
C SER A 106 -9.89 -5.16 -12.76
N LEU A 107 -9.17 -5.09 -11.64
CA LEU A 107 -8.99 -3.85 -10.89
C LEU A 107 -8.14 -2.87 -11.72
N ARG A 108 -8.78 -1.81 -12.21
CA ARG A 108 -8.14 -0.77 -13.03
C ARG A 108 -7.30 0.15 -12.14
N PRO A 109 -5.97 0.10 -12.23
CA PRO A 109 -5.09 0.67 -11.22
C PRO A 109 -5.24 2.19 -11.02
N GLU A 110 -5.14 2.98 -12.09
CA GLU A 110 -5.25 4.45 -12.04
C GLU A 110 -6.60 4.93 -11.48
N GLY A 111 -7.68 4.28 -11.91
CA GLY A 111 -9.03 4.62 -11.47
C GLY A 111 -9.25 4.32 -9.99
N ALA A 112 -8.83 3.14 -9.54
CA ALA A 112 -8.93 2.74 -8.14
C ALA A 112 -8.06 3.63 -7.22
N ILE A 113 -6.83 3.95 -7.63
CA ILE A 113 -5.96 4.89 -6.89
C ILE A 113 -6.61 6.28 -6.79
N SER A 114 -7.12 6.81 -7.90
CA SER A 114 -7.80 8.11 -7.93
C SER A 114 -9.04 8.13 -7.02
N ALA A 115 -9.83 7.06 -7.04
CA ALA A 115 -11.01 6.92 -6.18
C ALA A 115 -10.65 6.86 -4.70
N LEU A 116 -9.60 6.11 -4.32
CA LEU A 116 -9.09 6.07 -2.95
C LEU A 116 -8.60 7.45 -2.50
N ALA A 117 -7.77 8.12 -3.32
CA ALA A 117 -7.27 9.46 -3.01
C ALA A 117 -8.40 10.46 -2.81
N GLU A 118 -9.40 10.46 -3.68
CA GLU A 118 -10.55 11.36 -3.59
C GLU A 118 -11.42 11.06 -2.37
N TYR A 119 -11.64 9.78 -2.06
CA TYR A 119 -12.45 9.39 -0.90
C TYR A 119 -11.81 9.85 0.42
N PHE A 120 -10.49 9.73 0.55
CA PHE A 120 -9.78 10.05 1.79
C PHE A 120 -9.29 11.50 1.90
N LYS A 121 -9.30 12.29 0.82
CA LYS A 121 -8.81 13.68 0.78
C LYS A 121 -9.26 14.56 1.95
N ASP A 122 -10.54 14.49 2.32
CA ASP A 122 -11.14 15.32 3.38
C ASP A 122 -11.59 14.48 4.59
N ARG A 123 -11.06 13.25 4.73
CA ARG A 123 -11.41 12.31 5.80
C ARG A 123 -10.18 11.98 6.64
N SER A 124 -10.39 11.53 7.87
CA SER A 124 -9.30 10.94 8.66
C SER A 124 -8.76 9.71 7.94
N HIS A 125 -7.45 9.63 7.78
CA HIS A 125 -6.79 8.53 7.08
C HIS A 125 -5.44 8.19 7.72
N SER A 126 -4.98 6.97 7.49
CA SER A 126 -3.58 6.60 7.75
C SER A 126 -2.66 7.24 6.71
N ASP A 127 -1.37 7.34 7.00
CA ASP A 127 -0.37 7.88 6.07
C ASP A 127 -0.34 7.08 4.75
N ILE A 128 -0.57 5.77 4.83
CA ILE A 128 -0.70 4.87 3.70
C ILE A 128 -2.07 4.18 3.75
N ILE A 129 -2.73 4.10 2.61
CA ILE A 129 -3.98 3.36 2.40
C ILE A 129 -3.70 2.27 1.37
N CYS A 130 -3.88 1.00 1.73
CA CYS A 130 -3.58 -0.13 0.86
C CYS A 130 -4.84 -0.97 0.63
N LEU A 131 -5.39 -0.94 -0.58
CA LEU A 131 -6.44 -1.88 -0.99
C LEU A 131 -5.79 -3.22 -1.35
N VAL A 132 -6.22 -4.27 -0.66
CA VAL A 132 -5.76 -5.65 -0.87
C VAL A 132 -6.86 -6.42 -1.58
N THR A 133 -6.49 -7.06 -2.69
CA THR A 133 -7.43 -7.75 -3.57
C THR A 133 -6.82 -9.04 -4.13
N LYS A 134 -7.65 -10.01 -4.52
CA LYS A 134 -7.25 -11.14 -5.38
C LYS A 134 -7.56 -10.87 -6.86
N GLU A 135 -8.26 -9.78 -7.18
CA GLU A 135 -8.48 -9.39 -8.56
C GLU A 135 -7.15 -9.08 -9.25
N LYS A 136 -7.13 -9.30 -10.56
CA LYS A 136 -5.98 -8.90 -11.38
C LYS A 136 -5.92 -7.39 -11.40
N ILE A 137 -4.78 -6.82 -11.04
CA ILE A 137 -4.50 -5.40 -11.26
C ILE A 137 -4.05 -5.26 -12.71
N ASP A 138 -4.91 -4.70 -13.55
CA ASP A 138 -4.71 -4.68 -15.00
C ASP A 138 -5.43 -3.47 -15.62
N ASP A 139 -4.71 -2.72 -16.46
CA ASP A 139 -5.27 -1.59 -17.22
C ASP A 139 -5.51 -1.94 -18.72
N GLY A 140 -5.15 -3.15 -19.16
CA GLY A 140 -5.21 -3.62 -20.54
C GLY A 140 -4.04 -3.16 -21.43
N TYR A 141 -3.23 -2.22 -20.94
CA TYR A 141 -2.19 -1.53 -21.70
C TYR A 141 -0.80 -1.71 -21.05
N TYR A 142 -0.48 -0.89 -20.05
CA TYR A 142 0.85 -0.77 -19.45
C TYR A 142 1.01 -1.63 -18.20
N VAL A 143 -0.08 -1.89 -17.49
CA VAL A 143 -0.12 -2.75 -16.31
C VAL A 143 -0.89 -4.02 -16.66
N ARG A 144 -0.20 -5.16 -16.68
CA ARG A 144 -0.79 -6.47 -16.96
C ARG A 144 -0.42 -7.46 -15.88
N ASN A 145 -1.41 -7.93 -15.11
CA ASN A 145 -1.21 -8.78 -13.92
C ASN A 145 -0.23 -8.17 -12.90
N GLY A 146 -0.48 -6.93 -12.49
CA GLY A 146 0.30 -6.27 -11.44
C GLY A 146 0.15 -6.96 -10.09
N TYR A 147 1.27 -7.18 -9.39
CA TYR A 147 1.28 -7.63 -7.99
C TYR A 147 1.02 -6.49 -7.00
N GLY A 148 1.06 -5.26 -7.52
CA GLY A 148 0.49 -4.10 -6.92
C GLY A 148 0.89 -2.85 -7.69
N TYR A 149 0.36 -1.72 -7.25
CA TYR A 149 0.38 -0.50 -8.03
C TYR A 149 0.26 0.70 -7.09
N TYR A 150 0.96 1.77 -7.42
CA TYR A 150 0.80 3.06 -6.77
C TYR A 150 0.87 4.13 -7.87
N ALA A 151 0.14 5.22 -7.67
CA ALA A 151 0.27 6.41 -8.49
C ALA A 151 0.34 7.64 -7.58
N HIS A 152 1.03 8.68 -8.07
CA HIS A 152 1.35 9.92 -7.37
C HIS A 152 2.42 9.79 -6.26
N HIS A 153 3.19 10.88 -6.07
CA HIS A 153 4.55 10.80 -5.54
C HIS A 153 4.71 11.13 -4.05
N THR A 154 3.66 11.51 -3.31
CA THR A 154 3.87 12.14 -2.00
C THR A 154 2.92 11.66 -0.90
N LEU A 155 3.49 11.22 0.23
CA LEU A 155 2.79 10.72 1.42
C LEU A 155 1.91 11.76 2.16
N CYS A 156 2.13 13.07 2.00
CA CYS A 156 1.72 14.02 3.05
C CYS A 156 0.60 15.02 2.73
N LYS A 157 -0.27 14.76 1.75
CA LYS A 157 -1.49 15.58 1.61
C LYS A 157 -2.81 14.82 1.77
N ASN A 158 -2.94 13.62 1.22
CA ASN A 158 -4.25 12.93 1.15
C ASN A 158 -4.16 11.43 1.52
N GLY A 159 -3.08 11.02 2.19
CA GLY A 159 -2.69 9.61 2.33
C GLY A 159 -2.20 9.04 1.00
N LEU A 160 -1.25 8.10 1.04
CA LEU A 160 -0.77 7.43 -0.17
C LEU A 160 -1.63 6.20 -0.47
N PRO A 161 -2.49 6.24 -1.50
CA PRO A 161 -3.20 5.05 -1.95
C PRO A 161 -2.25 4.09 -2.67
N ILE A 162 -2.41 2.81 -2.37
CA ILE A 162 -1.65 1.72 -2.93
C ILE A 162 -2.61 0.54 -3.17
N LEU A 163 -2.37 -0.21 -4.23
CA LEU A 163 -3.05 -1.47 -4.51
C LEU A 163 -2.05 -2.61 -4.32
N ALA A 164 -2.46 -3.67 -3.63
CA ALA A 164 -1.69 -4.90 -3.47
C ALA A 164 -2.53 -6.10 -3.86
N SER A 165 -1.97 -6.99 -4.68
CA SER A 165 -2.62 -8.25 -5.02
C SER A 165 -2.12 -9.37 -4.11
N LEU A 166 -3.05 -10.12 -3.52
CA LEU A 166 -2.77 -11.40 -2.87
C LEU A 166 -2.91 -12.50 -3.93
N CYS A 167 -1.81 -13.11 -4.42
CA CYS A 167 -1.97 -14.32 -5.23
C CYS A 167 -2.15 -15.56 -4.36
N SER A 168 -3.20 -16.29 -4.69
CA SER A 168 -3.34 -17.73 -4.44
C SER A 168 -2.36 -18.56 -5.27
#